data_AF-A0A3A0C227-F1
#
_entry.id   AF-A0A3A0C227-F1
#
_cell.length_a   1.000
_cell.length_b   1.000
_cell.length_c   1.000
_cell.angle_alpha   90.00
_cell.angle_beta   90.00
_cell.angle_gamma   90.00
#
_symmetry.space_group_name_H-M   'P 1'
#
loop_
_entity.id
_entity.type
_entity.pdbx_description
1 polymer ?
#
loop_
_entity_poly.entity_id
_entity_poly.type
_entity_poly.pdbx_seq_one_letter_code
_entity_poly.pdbx_strand_id
1 'polypeptide(L)'
;MQRGVSKSRTPRIHFDTFANRCREADPSMSNGQSCSDRCRLVTYEGERPTEEGGSTGRRLLLLVTCLFPLFFGACGSLKLSVQSEVPHRDAEGKPLPVVVRLYQLSNKERFQKGDFLSLARSDHKVLEKDILWRKEITLFPNSELVLKEERKKGAEYFGVMALFREKGKAWRQVVDLNKLWTLSVKIKIREREIIVD
;
A
#
# COMPACT_ATOMS: atom_id res chain seq x y z
N MET A 1 31.58 -35.33 -10.12
CA MET A 1 31.27 -34.08 -10.86
C MET A 1 29.98 -34.30 -11.65
N GLN A 2 28.90 -33.62 -11.29
CA GLN A 2 27.87 -33.03 -12.18
C GLN A 2 26.79 -32.41 -11.27
N ARG A 3 26.65 -31.08 -11.32
CA ARG A 3 25.65 -30.32 -10.54
C ARG A 3 24.31 -30.36 -11.27
N GLY A 4 23.27 -30.85 -10.61
CA GLY A 4 21.90 -30.77 -11.08
C GLY A 4 21.36 -29.35 -10.93
N VAL A 5 20.86 -28.78 -12.02
CA VAL A 5 20.19 -27.47 -12.10
C VAL A 5 18.77 -27.61 -11.54
N SER A 6 18.48 -26.95 -10.40
CA SER A 6 17.13 -26.86 -9.83
C SER A 6 16.32 -25.80 -10.57
N LYS A 7 15.28 -26.23 -11.28
CA LYS A 7 14.32 -25.39 -12.01
C LYS A 7 13.32 -24.83 -10.99
N SER A 8 13.49 -23.58 -10.55
CA SER A 8 12.53 -22.89 -9.69
C SER A 8 11.24 -22.59 -10.47
N ARG A 9 10.14 -23.26 -10.09
CA ARG A 9 8.79 -22.93 -10.59
C ARG A 9 8.30 -21.66 -9.90
N THR A 10 8.12 -20.59 -10.66
CA THR A 10 7.33 -19.43 -10.24
C THR A 10 5.87 -19.83 -10.05
N PRO A 11 5.19 -19.39 -8.98
CA PRO A 11 3.76 -19.62 -8.85
C PRO A 11 3.01 -18.73 -9.84
N ARG A 12 2.32 -19.35 -10.81
CA ARG A 12 1.26 -18.69 -11.59
C ARG A 12 0.12 -18.38 -10.63
N ILE A 13 -0.18 -17.10 -10.43
CA ILE A 13 -1.40 -16.68 -9.75
C ILE A 13 -2.56 -16.97 -10.71
N HIS A 14 -3.34 -18.02 -10.41
CA HIS A 14 -4.54 -18.37 -11.18
C HIS A 14 -5.62 -17.33 -10.90
N PHE A 15 -6.11 -16.68 -11.95
CA PHE A 15 -7.14 -15.62 -11.91
C PHE A 15 -8.53 -16.09 -11.43
N ASP A 16 -8.70 -17.39 -11.17
CA ASP A 16 -10.03 -18.00 -10.95
C ASP A 16 -10.46 -18.12 -9.48
N THR A 17 -9.61 -17.76 -8.52
CA THR A 17 -9.93 -17.95 -7.10
C THR A 17 -10.85 -16.87 -6.53
N PHE A 18 -11.01 -15.71 -7.18
CA PHE A 18 -11.85 -14.63 -6.65
C PHE A 18 -13.34 -14.76 -7.03
N ALA A 19 -13.64 -15.25 -8.24
CA ALA A 19 -15.03 -15.40 -8.70
C ALA A 19 -15.80 -16.51 -7.95
N ASN A 20 -15.11 -17.57 -7.52
CA ASN A 20 -15.76 -18.68 -6.82
C ASN A 20 -16.10 -18.35 -5.35
N ARG A 21 -15.44 -17.36 -4.73
CA ARG A 21 -15.64 -17.04 -3.31
C ARG A 21 -16.87 -16.19 -3.01
N CYS A 22 -17.45 -15.53 -4.01
CA CYS A 22 -18.74 -14.87 -3.88
C CYS A 22 -19.93 -15.86 -3.89
N ARG A 23 -19.74 -17.08 -4.42
CA ARG A 23 -20.80 -18.08 -4.56
C ARG A 23 -21.04 -18.89 -3.27
N GLU A 24 -20.07 -18.91 -2.36
CA GLU A 24 -20.14 -19.67 -1.10
C GLU A 24 -20.88 -18.94 0.03
N ALA A 25 -21.23 -17.67 -0.14
CA ALA A 25 -21.78 -16.84 0.93
C ALA A 25 -23.32 -16.85 1.06
N ASP A 26 -24.08 -17.32 0.05
CA ASP A 26 -25.55 -17.35 0.11
C ASP A 26 -26.18 -18.36 -0.87
N PRO A 27 -26.72 -19.50 -0.40
CA PRO A 27 -27.35 -20.51 -1.27
C PRO A 27 -28.73 -20.10 -1.82
N SER A 28 -29.23 -18.89 -1.53
CA SER A 28 -30.57 -18.44 -1.97
C SER A 28 -30.60 -17.63 -3.28
N MET A 29 -29.47 -17.37 -3.94
CA MET A 29 -29.44 -16.58 -5.17
C MET A 29 -29.89 -17.38 -6.41
N SER A 30 -30.96 -16.92 -7.06
CA SER A 30 -31.37 -17.36 -8.39
C SER A 30 -30.57 -16.65 -9.49
N ASN A 31 -30.41 -17.33 -10.62
CA ASN A 31 -29.68 -16.82 -11.79
C ASN A 31 -30.38 -15.57 -12.36
N GLY A 32 -29.69 -14.42 -12.40
CA GLY A 32 -30.08 -13.31 -13.29
C GLY A 32 -30.13 -11.89 -12.70
N GLN A 33 -29.51 -11.60 -11.56
CA GLN A 33 -29.46 -10.22 -11.05
C GLN A 33 -28.07 -9.58 -11.25
N SER A 34 -28.10 -8.46 -11.99
CA SER A 34 -26.97 -7.56 -12.24
C SER A 34 -26.31 -7.12 -10.94
N CYS A 35 -24.99 -7.22 -10.86
CA CYS A 35 -24.18 -6.75 -9.73
C CYS A 35 -24.12 -5.22 -9.75
N SER A 36 -25.25 -4.56 -9.50
CA SER A 36 -25.32 -3.16 -9.11
C SER A 36 -25.69 -3.13 -7.63
N ASP A 37 -25.03 -2.24 -6.91
CA ASP A 37 -25.41 -1.81 -5.57
C ASP A 37 -25.01 -2.80 -4.47
N ARG A 38 -23.75 -2.64 -4.06
CA ARG A 38 -23.26 -2.60 -2.66
C ARG A 38 -21.88 -3.25 -2.54
N CYS A 39 -20.87 -2.64 -3.17
CA CYS A 39 -19.49 -2.83 -2.73
C CYS A 39 -19.32 -2.12 -1.37
N ARG A 40 -19.67 -2.85 -0.31
CA ARG A 40 -19.38 -2.49 1.07
C ARG A 40 -17.87 -2.47 1.26
N LEU A 41 -17.38 -1.38 1.87
CA LEU A 41 -16.00 -1.16 2.29
C LEU A 41 -15.33 -2.46 2.75
N VAL A 42 -14.33 -2.92 1.99
CA VAL A 42 -13.40 -3.95 2.50
C VAL A 42 -12.32 -3.18 3.28
N THR A 43 -12.60 -2.91 4.54
CA THR A 43 -11.52 -2.61 5.49
C THR A 43 -10.73 -3.90 5.65
N TYR A 44 -9.55 -3.97 5.02
CA TYR A 44 -8.60 -5.04 5.29
C TYR A 44 -8.03 -4.78 6.70
N GLU A 45 -8.60 -5.43 7.71
CA GLU A 45 -7.93 -5.57 9.00
C GLU A 45 -6.72 -6.49 8.79
N GLY A 46 -5.52 -5.93 8.86
CA GLY A 46 -4.30 -6.73 8.92
C GLY A 46 -4.29 -7.52 10.22
N GLU A 47 -4.22 -8.85 10.11
CA GLU A 47 -4.03 -9.76 11.24
C GLU A 47 -2.77 -9.33 12.02
N ARG A 48 -2.95 -9.07 13.32
CA ARG A 48 -1.85 -8.86 14.27
C ARG A 48 -1.13 -10.19 14.49
N PRO A 49 0.21 -10.25 14.45
CA PRO A 49 0.91 -11.41 15.00
C PRO A 49 0.69 -11.44 16.51
N THR A 50 0.12 -12.54 17.00
CA THR A 50 0.04 -12.86 18.42
C THR A 50 1.43 -13.29 18.91
N GLU A 51 2.08 -12.48 19.73
CA GLU A 51 3.23 -12.95 20.52
C GLU A 51 2.71 -13.76 21.71
N GLU A 52 2.98 -15.08 21.69
CA GLU A 52 2.77 -15.94 22.85
C GLU A 52 3.88 -15.73 23.87
N GLY A 53 3.52 -15.12 25.00
CA GLY A 53 4.39 -14.93 26.15
C GLY A 53 4.64 -16.24 26.89
N GLY A 54 5.91 -16.65 26.92
CA GLY A 54 6.41 -17.73 27.77
C GLY A 54 6.32 -17.37 29.25
N SER A 55 5.61 -18.21 30.00
CA SER A 55 5.54 -18.18 31.46
C SER A 55 6.84 -18.73 32.05
N THR A 56 7.59 -17.92 32.79
CA THR A 56 8.60 -18.42 33.73
C THR A 56 8.57 -17.57 34.99
N GLY A 57 8.18 -18.22 36.09
CA GLY A 57 7.82 -17.56 37.33
C GLY A 57 9.01 -17.10 38.19
N ARG A 58 8.64 -16.16 39.08
CA ARG A 58 9.17 -15.96 40.44
C ARG A 58 10.68 -15.64 40.58
N ARG A 59 11.00 -14.39 40.92
CA ARG A 59 11.33 -13.97 42.31
C ARG A 59 11.71 -12.48 42.38
N LEU A 60 11.57 -11.99 43.60
CA LEU A 60 11.51 -10.63 44.12
C LEU A 60 12.85 -9.86 44.08
N LEU A 61 12.73 -8.52 44.01
CA LEU A 61 13.66 -7.44 44.42
C LEU A 61 14.87 -7.12 43.52
N LEU A 62 14.89 -5.92 42.95
CA LEU A 62 15.82 -4.83 43.32
C LEU A 62 15.56 -3.55 42.49
N LEU A 63 15.57 -2.41 43.20
CA LEU A 63 15.50 -1.04 42.72
C LEU A 63 16.65 -0.73 41.74
N VAL A 64 16.35 -0.43 40.47
CA VAL A 64 17.33 0.12 39.52
C VAL A 64 16.72 1.34 38.81
N THR A 65 17.01 2.49 39.41
CA THR A 65 17.15 3.84 38.83
C THR A 65 16.51 4.13 37.46
N CYS A 66 15.38 4.84 37.52
CA CYS A 66 14.71 5.55 36.41
C CYS A 66 15.56 6.70 35.80
N LEU A 67 16.69 6.37 35.16
CA LEU A 67 17.45 7.30 34.33
C LEU A 67 17.75 6.71 32.94
N PHE A 68 16.86 5.82 32.46
CA PHE A 68 16.84 5.48 31.05
C PHE A 68 16.15 6.64 30.33
N PRO A 69 16.87 7.44 29.50
CA PRO A 69 16.25 8.56 28.82
C PRO A 69 15.08 8.01 28.02
N LEU A 70 13.93 8.65 28.19
CA LEU A 70 12.76 8.43 27.36
C LEU A 70 13.19 8.63 25.91
N PHE A 71 13.52 7.54 25.24
CA PHE A 71 13.39 7.43 23.81
C PHE A 71 11.88 7.49 23.56
N PHE A 72 11.34 8.72 23.62
CA PHE A 72 10.01 9.06 23.12
C PHE A 72 10.06 8.79 21.62
N GLY A 73 9.90 7.53 21.25
CA GLY A 73 9.49 7.15 19.92
C GLY A 73 8.07 7.68 19.76
N ALA A 74 7.94 8.93 19.31
CA ALA A 74 6.66 9.45 18.84
C ALA A 74 6.26 8.58 17.62
N CYS A 75 5.48 7.54 17.88
CA CYS A 75 4.85 6.75 16.82
C CYS A 75 3.67 7.57 16.30
N GLY A 76 3.90 8.33 15.22
CA GLY A 76 2.84 9.08 14.54
C GLY A 76 2.07 8.16 13.58
N SER A 77 0.76 8.02 13.77
CA SER A 77 -0.09 7.33 12.79
C SER A 77 -0.33 8.21 11.56
N LEU A 78 0.05 7.72 10.38
CA LEU A 78 -0.19 8.34 9.08
C LEU A 78 -1.55 7.90 8.54
N LYS A 79 -2.47 8.86 8.39
CA LYS A 79 -3.77 8.65 7.73
C LYS A 79 -3.64 9.02 6.26
N LEU A 80 -4.05 8.11 5.38
CA LEU A 80 -4.01 8.31 3.95
C LEU A 80 -5.42 8.13 3.41
N SER A 81 -5.94 9.11 2.68
CA SER A 81 -7.19 8.98 1.94
C SER A 81 -6.83 9.05 0.46
N VAL A 82 -7.13 7.97 -0.27
CA VAL A 82 -6.87 7.87 -1.71
C VAL A 82 -8.21 7.74 -2.41
N GLN A 83 -8.53 8.71 -3.26
CA GLN A 83 -9.79 8.80 -3.98
C GLN A 83 -9.52 8.67 -5.48
N SER A 84 -10.28 7.82 -6.15
CA SER A 84 -10.27 7.68 -7.61
C SER A 84 -11.55 8.27 -8.19
N GLU A 85 -11.40 9.22 -9.11
CA GLU A 85 -12.52 9.84 -9.85
C GLU A 85 -12.63 9.26 -11.28
N VAL A 86 -13.76 9.48 -11.97
CA VAL A 86 -14.00 9.09 -13.39
C VAL A 86 -13.27 10.04 -14.34
N PRO A 87 -12.71 9.60 -15.50
CA PRO A 87 -12.65 8.25 -16.08
C PRO A 87 -11.22 7.79 -16.40
N HIS A 88 -10.69 6.85 -15.63
CA HIS A 88 -9.75 5.89 -16.23
C HIS A 88 -10.55 4.97 -17.15
N ARG A 89 -10.42 5.13 -18.46
CA ARG A 89 -11.14 4.32 -19.46
C ARG A 89 -10.19 3.71 -20.50
N ASP A 90 -10.57 2.56 -21.06
CA ASP A 90 -9.92 2.03 -22.28
C ASP A 90 -10.39 2.77 -23.54
N ALA A 91 -9.90 2.35 -24.71
CA ALA A 91 -10.25 2.94 -26.01
C ALA A 91 -11.75 2.80 -26.31
N GLU A 92 -12.39 1.81 -25.69
CA GLU A 92 -13.81 1.49 -25.80
C GLU A 92 -14.66 2.22 -24.73
N GLY A 93 -14.05 3.01 -23.84
CA GLY A 93 -14.74 3.81 -22.84
C GLY A 93 -15.12 3.06 -21.56
N LYS A 94 -14.63 1.84 -21.35
CA LYS A 94 -14.89 1.02 -20.16
C LYS A 94 -14.01 1.45 -18.98
N PRO A 95 -14.57 1.57 -17.75
CA PRO A 95 -13.80 1.91 -16.56
C PRO A 95 -12.67 0.90 -16.30
N LEU A 96 -11.45 1.42 -16.12
CA LEU A 96 -10.24 0.64 -15.84
C LEU A 96 -9.72 0.89 -14.42
N PRO A 97 -9.31 -0.16 -13.70
CA PRO A 97 -8.62 0.00 -12.43
C PRO A 97 -7.19 0.53 -12.64
N VAL A 98 -6.66 1.18 -11.62
CA VAL A 98 -5.29 1.72 -11.58
C VAL A 98 -4.55 1.11 -10.40
N VAL A 99 -3.33 0.67 -10.64
CA VAL A 99 -2.44 0.23 -9.57
C VAL A 99 -1.68 1.45 -9.03
N VAL A 100 -1.71 1.65 -7.71
CA VAL A 100 -1.00 2.72 -7.02
C VAL A 100 -0.01 2.11 -6.05
N ARG A 101 1.22 2.61 -6.10
CA ARG A 101 2.26 2.29 -5.14
C ARG A 101 2.49 3.46 -4.20
N LEU A 102 2.49 3.14 -2.92
CA LEU A 102 2.70 4.04 -1.81
C LEU A 102 4.04 3.71 -1.17
N TYR A 103 4.80 4.73 -0.81
CA TYR A 103 6.13 4.60 -0.24
C TYR A 103 6.29 5.52 0.95
N GLN A 104 6.92 5.02 2.01
CA GLN A 104 7.56 5.87 3.00
C GLN A 104 9.06 5.83 2.75
N LEU A 105 9.63 7.01 2.52
CA LEU A 105 11.00 7.16 2.05
C LEU A 105 11.83 7.93 3.08
N SER A 106 13.08 7.51 3.26
CA SER A 106 14.07 8.32 3.99
C SER A 106 14.58 9.47 3.14
N ASN A 107 14.64 9.28 1.82
CA ASN A 107 15.14 10.25 0.86
C ASN A 107 14.28 10.26 -0.42
N LYS A 108 14.02 11.43 -0.99
CA LYS A 108 13.16 11.58 -2.17
C LYS A 108 13.93 11.67 -3.49
N GLU A 109 15.23 11.93 -3.49
CA GLU A 109 15.97 12.32 -4.69
C GLU A 109 15.97 11.23 -5.76
N ARG A 110 16.23 9.97 -5.38
CA ARG A 110 16.19 8.83 -6.32
C ARG A 110 14.78 8.60 -6.85
N PHE A 111 13.77 8.74 -5.98
CA PHE A 111 12.38 8.61 -6.37
C PHE A 111 11.93 9.72 -7.32
N GLN A 112 12.42 10.95 -7.18
CA GLN A 112 12.07 12.06 -8.08
C GLN A 112 12.82 11.98 -9.41
N LYS A 113 14.07 11.53 -9.40
CA LYS A 113 14.93 11.42 -10.60
C LYS A 113 14.65 10.17 -11.43
N GLY A 114 14.17 9.10 -10.81
CA GLY A 114 13.91 7.82 -11.50
C GLY A 114 12.92 7.98 -12.66
N ASP A 115 13.15 7.27 -13.76
CA ASP A 115 12.19 7.22 -14.85
C ASP A 115 11.02 6.28 -14.51
N PHE A 116 9.91 6.44 -15.25
CA PHE A 116 8.67 5.69 -15.01
C PHE A 116 8.88 4.17 -15.12
N LEU A 117 9.59 3.70 -16.14
CA LEU A 117 9.72 2.28 -16.42
C LEU A 117 10.64 1.59 -15.41
N SER A 118 11.75 2.23 -15.03
CA SER A 118 12.67 1.71 -14.02
C SER A 118 11.98 1.59 -12.65
N LEU A 119 11.23 2.60 -12.23
CA LEU A 119 10.45 2.54 -10.98
C LEU A 119 9.30 1.52 -11.08
N ALA A 120 8.62 1.42 -12.22
CA ALA A 120 7.54 0.46 -12.41
C ALA A 120 8.03 -1.00 -12.35
N ARG A 121 9.21 -1.29 -12.92
CA ARG A 121 9.75 -2.66 -13.02
C ARG A 121 10.65 -3.05 -11.84
N SER A 122 11.39 -2.11 -11.27
CA SER A 122 12.49 -2.41 -10.34
C SER A 122 12.75 -1.28 -9.34
N ASP A 123 11.69 -0.69 -8.79
CA ASP A 123 11.79 0.32 -7.72
C ASP A 123 12.73 -0.05 -6.56
N HIS A 124 12.72 -1.32 -6.11
CA HIS A 124 13.65 -1.78 -5.07
C HIS A 124 15.13 -1.61 -5.44
N LYS A 125 15.48 -1.72 -6.73
CA LYS A 125 16.86 -1.49 -7.22
C LYS A 125 17.15 -0.01 -7.42
N VAL A 126 16.14 0.77 -7.80
CA VAL A 126 16.32 2.21 -8.06
C VAL A 126 16.43 2.99 -6.75
N LEU A 127 15.61 2.63 -5.77
CA LEU A 127 15.50 3.34 -4.49
C LEU A 127 16.38 2.71 -3.41
N GLU A 128 16.60 1.39 -3.47
CA GLU A 128 17.44 0.63 -2.53
C GLU A 128 17.08 0.94 -1.06
N LYS A 129 18.02 1.53 -0.33
CA LYS A 129 17.91 1.92 1.08
C LYS A 129 16.95 3.08 1.35
N ASP A 130 16.47 3.74 0.31
CA ASP A 130 15.57 4.88 0.47
C ASP A 130 14.14 4.41 0.82
N ILE A 131 13.77 3.16 0.51
CA ILE A 131 12.47 2.59 0.86
C ILE A 131 12.48 2.06 2.30
N LEU A 132 11.69 2.69 3.17
CA LEU A 132 11.46 2.20 4.53
C LEU A 132 10.16 1.39 4.64
N TRP A 133 9.20 1.71 3.79
CA TRP A 133 7.95 0.95 3.66
C TRP A 133 7.37 1.14 2.26
N ARG A 134 6.68 0.11 1.78
CA ARG A 134 6.03 0.07 0.48
C ARG A 134 4.72 -0.67 0.59
N LYS A 135 3.71 -0.18 -0.13
CA LYS A 135 2.43 -0.87 -0.33
C LYS A 135 1.93 -0.66 -1.75
N GLU A 136 1.39 -1.71 -2.34
CA GLU A 136 0.74 -1.68 -3.65
C GLU A 136 -0.75 -1.90 -3.45
N ILE A 137 -1.57 -1.07 -4.07
CA ILE A 137 -3.03 -1.14 -4.00
C ILE A 137 -3.61 -1.02 -5.41
N THR A 138 -4.74 -1.66 -5.63
CA THR A 138 -5.53 -1.50 -6.86
C THR A 138 -6.74 -0.65 -6.54
N LEU A 139 -6.88 0.49 -7.22
CA LEU A 139 -8.02 1.38 -7.10
C LEU A 139 -8.96 1.16 -8.27
N PHE A 140 -10.23 0.97 -7.94
CA PHE A 140 -11.30 0.90 -8.93
C PHE A 140 -11.82 2.32 -9.23
N PRO A 141 -12.35 2.57 -10.43
CA PRO A 141 -13.00 3.84 -10.73
C PRO A 141 -14.13 4.13 -9.74
N ASN A 142 -14.29 5.39 -9.32
CA ASN A 142 -15.27 5.81 -8.31
C ASN A 142 -15.11 5.16 -6.93
N SER A 143 -13.90 4.71 -6.59
CA SER A 143 -13.61 4.18 -5.26
C SER A 143 -12.85 5.19 -4.42
N GLU A 144 -13.14 5.15 -3.12
CA GLU A 144 -12.33 5.78 -2.09
C GLU A 144 -11.75 4.69 -1.20
N LEU A 145 -10.45 4.81 -0.91
CA LEU A 145 -9.72 3.95 -0.01
C LEU A 145 -9.07 4.79 1.08
N VAL A 146 -9.42 4.51 2.33
CA VAL A 146 -8.77 5.11 3.50
C VAL A 146 -7.83 4.08 4.12
N LEU A 147 -6.55 4.42 4.18
CA LEU A 147 -5.51 3.62 4.83
C LEU A 147 -5.04 4.33 6.10
N LYS A 148 -4.85 3.55 7.16
CA LYS A 148 -4.17 4.01 8.38
C LYS A 148 -2.92 3.18 8.52
N GLU A 149 -1.77 3.83 8.37
CA GLU A 149 -0.46 3.19 8.43
C GLU A 149 0.38 3.90 9.48
N GLU A 150 1.26 3.20 10.17
CA GLU A 150 2.19 3.85 11.08
C GLU A 150 3.35 4.47 10.31
N ARG A 151 3.74 5.69 10.67
CA ARG A 151 4.94 6.31 10.11
C ARG A 151 6.16 5.52 10.56
N LYS A 152 6.94 4.99 9.61
CA LYS A 152 8.18 4.29 9.90
C LYS A 152 9.22 5.26 10.46
N LYS A 153 10.01 4.76 11.39
CA LYS A 153 11.14 5.50 11.96
C LYS A 153 12.10 5.91 10.84
N GLY A 154 12.41 7.20 10.75
CA GLY A 154 13.28 7.76 9.71
C GLY A 154 12.59 8.05 8.37
N ALA A 155 11.28 7.83 8.24
CA ALA A 155 10.55 8.25 7.04
C ALA A 155 10.37 9.76 7.05
N GLU A 156 11.01 10.47 6.13
CA GLU A 156 10.87 11.92 5.97
C GLU A 156 9.90 12.29 4.85
N TYR A 157 9.73 11.39 3.88
CA TYR A 157 8.91 11.65 2.70
C TYR A 157 7.89 10.54 2.48
N PHE A 158 6.75 10.92 1.91
CA PHE A 158 5.74 10.00 1.43
C PHE A 158 5.64 10.10 -0.09
N GLY A 159 5.92 9.00 -0.78
CA GLY A 159 5.88 8.89 -2.22
C GLY A 159 4.61 8.20 -2.69
N VAL A 160 4.01 8.71 -3.77
CA VAL A 160 2.86 8.10 -4.43
C VAL A 160 3.19 7.96 -5.91
N MET A 161 2.97 6.78 -6.46
CA MET A 161 3.16 6.49 -7.88
C MET A 161 1.94 5.75 -8.41
N ALA A 162 1.33 6.27 -9.47
CA ALA A 162 0.26 5.59 -10.17
C ALA A 162 0.82 4.93 -11.43
N LEU A 163 0.55 3.63 -11.57
CA LEU A 163 0.99 2.80 -12.69
C LEU A 163 -0.10 2.80 -13.76
N PHE A 164 -0.17 3.91 -14.48
CA PHE A 164 -1.02 4.03 -15.65
C PHE A 164 -0.51 3.14 -16.79
N ARG A 165 -1.43 2.66 -17.64
CA ARG A 165 -1.08 1.89 -18.85
C ARG A 165 -0.21 2.70 -19.82
N GLU A 166 -0.50 4.00 -19.90
CA GLU A 166 0.27 4.99 -20.64
C GLU A 166 0.76 6.06 -19.67
N LYS A 167 1.98 6.57 -19.89
CA LYS A 167 2.58 7.56 -18.99
C LYS A 167 1.73 8.83 -18.94
N GLY A 168 1.10 9.07 -17.80
CA GLY A 168 0.40 10.31 -17.49
C GLY A 168 1.34 11.51 -17.31
N LYS A 169 0.80 12.73 -17.22
CA LYS A 169 1.60 13.94 -17.01
C LYS A 169 2.18 14.00 -15.58
N ALA A 170 1.36 13.69 -14.59
CA ALA A 170 1.71 13.72 -13.17
C ALA A 170 1.47 12.34 -12.52
N TRP A 171 2.26 11.35 -12.94
CA TRP A 171 2.17 9.96 -12.49
C TRP A 171 2.84 9.69 -11.14
N ARG A 172 3.53 10.68 -10.57
CA ARG A 172 4.22 10.60 -9.28
C ARG A 172 3.99 11.89 -8.49
N GLN A 173 3.89 11.75 -7.16
CA GLN A 173 3.91 12.87 -6.22
C GLN A 173 4.75 12.51 -4.98
N VAL A 174 5.31 13.53 -4.34
CA VAL A 174 6.09 13.39 -3.10
C VAL A 174 5.61 14.44 -2.09
N VAL A 175 5.35 14.00 -0.86
CA VAL A 175 4.95 14.84 0.26
C VAL A 175 6.03 14.79 1.32
N ASP A 176 6.36 15.95 1.89
CA ASP A 176 7.28 16.06 3.01
C ASP A 176 6.50 15.86 4.32
N LEU A 177 6.75 14.75 5.01
CA LEU A 177 6.02 14.37 6.22
C LEU A 177 6.38 15.24 7.43
N ASN A 178 7.50 15.97 7.39
CA ASN A 178 7.91 16.88 8.46
C ASN A 178 7.23 18.24 8.36
N LYS A 179 6.67 18.58 7.19
CA LYS A 179 5.95 19.84 6.96
C LYS A 179 4.45 19.75 7.26
N LEU A 180 3.94 18.54 7.48
CA LEU A 180 2.53 18.33 7.77
C LEU A 180 2.25 18.58 9.25
N TRP A 181 1.35 19.54 9.53
CA TRP A 181 0.85 19.78 10.89
C TRP A 181 0.00 18.60 11.40
N THR A 182 -0.69 17.90 10.49
CA THR A 182 -1.35 16.62 10.73
C THR A 182 -0.84 15.59 9.73
N LEU A 183 -0.48 14.38 10.18
CA LEU A 183 -0.04 13.27 9.30
C LEU A 183 -1.23 12.68 8.51
N SER A 184 -1.92 13.52 7.75
CA SER A 184 -3.02 13.17 6.88
C SER A 184 -2.69 13.62 5.46
N VAL A 185 -2.71 12.70 4.50
CA VAL A 185 -2.48 13.00 3.09
C VAL A 185 -3.72 12.58 2.30
N LYS A 186 -4.30 13.52 1.56
CA LYS A 186 -5.41 13.22 0.63
C LYS A 186 -4.89 13.21 -0.80
N ILE A 187 -5.12 12.12 -1.49
CA ILE A 187 -4.66 11.88 -2.85
C ILE A 187 -5.88 11.68 -3.73
N LYS A 188 -5.99 12.47 -4.79
CA LYS A 188 -7.00 12.31 -5.83
C LYS A 188 -6.34 11.87 -7.11
N ILE A 189 -6.93 10.88 -7.77
CA ILE A 189 -6.48 10.39 -9.07
C ILE A 189 -7.56 10.71 -10.09
N ARG A 190 -7.20 11.56 -11.06
CA ARG A 190 -8.06 11.98 -12.17
C ARG A 190 -7.38 11.62 -13.48
N GLU A 191 -8.11 11.03 -14.42
CA GLU A 191 -7.69 10.68 -15.78
C GLU A 191 -6.29 10.04 -15.93
N ARG A 192 -5.19 10.78 -15.83
CA ARG A 192 -3.80 10.28 -15.79
C ARG A 192 -2.88 11.15 -14.91
N GLU A 193 -3.41 11.74 -13.85
CA GLU A 193 -2.70 12.61 -12.92
C GLU A 193 -3.03 12.33 -11.46
N ILE A 194 -2.04 12.57 -10.60
CA ILE A 194 -2.14 12.50 -9.16
C ILE A 194 -2.16 13.93 -8.61
N ILE A 195 -3.19 14.25 -7.85
CA ILE A 195 -3.36 15.51 -7.14
C ILE A 195 -3.24 15.20 -5.65
N VAL A 196 -2.45 15.99 -4.93
CA VAL A 196 -2.32 15.90 -3.47
C VAL A 196 -2.87 17.18 -2.86
N ASP A 197 -3.83 17.04 -1.96
CA ASP A 197 -4.45 18.13 -1.18
C ASP A 197 -3.85 18.21 0.23
#